data_AF-A0A1V6RH25-F1
#
_entry.id   AF-A0A1V6RH25-F1
#
_cell.length_a   1.000
_cell.length_b   1.000
_cell.length_c   1.000
_cell.angle_alpha   90.00
_cell.angle_beta   90.00
_cell.angle_gamma   90.00
#
_symmetry.space_group_name_H-M   'P 1'
#
loop_
_entity.id
_entity.type
_entity.pdbx_description
1 polymer ?
#
loop_
_entity_poly.entity_id
_entity_poly.type
_entity_poly.pdbx_seq_one_letter_code
_entity_poly.pdbx_strand_id
1 'polypeptide(L)'
;MTPKYPKFEPQGESFRRWMERADEPGCLIPRSTLTIEDLDPKLWMVVTSPQFLEDDWRYWVDIFGLPVDDPAINQEAIYRFQSALKHKGDFTLWIGRTGPGVVFIDDIRRQQVPTNFYMSEFTKAFYESHFSLNTLKCVIVTNIGQKHTKPFIRDHIYKSREGLEFPPKEPQTWESPSPEFCGILGTPIGKVVAAFVLCAYGQGVKRIPRIVTFHTGENSSKYNLRFDIEDV
;
A
#
# COMPACT_ATOMS: atom_id res chain seq x y z
N MET A 1 -22.66 -12.16 -13.60
CA MET A 1 -21.59 -12.22 -14.61
C MET A 1 -20.46 -13.08 -14.07
N THR A 2 -19.82 -13.87 -14.92
CA THR A 2 -18.65 -14.67 -14.52
C THR A 2 -17.42 -13.75 -14.39
N PRO A 3 -16.67 -13.78 -13.28
CA PRO A 3 -15.48 -12.94 -13.11
C PRO A 3 -14.42 -13.22 -14.18
N LYS A 4 -13.77 -12.18 -14.70
CA LYS A 4 -12.64 -12.29 -15.64
C LYS A 4 -11.41 -12.91 -14.96
N TYR A 5 -11.21 -12.60 -13.68
CA TYR A 5 -10.14 -13.15 -12.86
C TYR A 5 -10.69 -13.89 -11.62
N PRO A 6 -11.23 -15.11 -11.77
CA PRO A 6 -11.97 -15.81 -10.70
C PRO A 6 -11.22 -15.95 -9.37
N LYS A 7 -9.89 -15.99 -9.40
CA LYS A 7 -9.05 -16.14 -8.21
C LYS A 7 -8.98 -14.88 -7.34
N PHE A 8 -9.06 -13.68 -7.94
CA PHE A 8 -8.77 -12.42 -7.24
C PHE A 8 -9.90 -11.41 -7.34
N GLU A 9 -10.54 -11.28 -8.51
CA GLU A 9 -11.57 -10.28 -8.77
C GLU A 9 -12.73 -10.32 -7.77
N PRO A 10 -13.32 -11.48 -7.39
CA PRO A 10 -14.42 -11.50 -6.41
C PRO A 10 -14.02 -10.93 -5.05
N GLN A 11 -12.78 -11.16 -4.63
CA GLN A 11 -12.28 -10.65 -3.36
C GLN A 11 -11.99 -9.16 -3.44
N GLY A 12 -11.36 -8.69 -4.52
CA GLY A 12 -11.15 -7.26 -4.73
C GLY A 12 -12.47 -6.49 -4.82
N GLU A 13 -13.48 -7.08 -5.47
CA GLU A 13 -14.83 -6.52 -5.53
C GLU A 13 -15.46 -6.37 -4.14
N SER A 14 -15.26 -7.35 -3.25
CA SER A 14 -15.73 -7.25 -1.85
C SER A 14 -15.05 -6.09 -1.12
N PHE A 15 -13.73 -5.96 -1.24
CA PHE A 15 -12.98 -4.85 -0.65
C PHE A 15 -13.41 -3.49 -1.19
N ARG A 16 -13.59 -3.37 -2.51
CA ARG A 16 -14.06 -2.16 -3.18
C ARG A 16 -15.40 -1.73 -2.62
N ARG A 17 -16.37 -2.64 -2.54
CA ARG A 17 -17.70 -2.36 -2.01
C ARG A 17 -17.67 -1.98 -0.54
N TRP A 18 -16.88 -2.66 0.30
CA TRP A 18 -16.72 -2.28 1.71
C TRP A 18 -16.16 -0.86 1.87
N MET A 19 -15.22 -0.45 1.01
CA MET A 19 -14.67 0.91 1.05
C MET A 19 -15.68 1.95 0.54
N GLU A 20 -16.43 1.66 -0.52
CA GLU A 20 -17.36 2.60 -1.15
C GLU A 20 -18.73 2.71 -0.46
N ARG A 21 -19.09 1.77 0.43
CA ARG A 21 -20.43 1.71 1.02
C ARG A 21 -20.38 1.45 2.51
N ALA A 22 -20.92 2.38 3.29
CA ALA A 22 -21.01 2.28 4.74
C ALA A 22 -21.91 1.12 5.23
N ASP A 23 -22.88 0.69 4.40
CA ASP A 23 -23.86 -0.35 4.71
C ASP A 23 -23.54 -1.72 4.11
N GLU A 24 -22.39 -1.88 3.43
CA GLU A 24 -22.06 -3.14 2.77
C GLU A 24 -21.82 -4.25 3.80
N PRO A 25 -22.60 -5.35 3.76
CA PRO A 25 -22.51 -6.39 4.77
C PRO A 25 -21.22 -7.21 4.68
N GLY A 26 -20.88 -7.88 5.78
CA GLY A 26 -19.83 -8.90 5.81
C GLY A 26 -18.39 -8.37 5.84
N CYS A 27 -18.19 -7.06 6.04
CA CYS A 27 -16.85 -6.54 6.31
C CYS A 27 -16.35 -7.02 7.68
N LEU A 28 -15.27 -7.79 7.68
CA LEU A 28 -14.65 -8.33 8.90
C LEU A 28 -13.48 -7.49 9.41
N ILE A 29 -13.28 -6.30 8.86
CA ILE A 29 -12.11 -5.45 9.13
C ILE A 29 -12.56 -4.29 10.01
N PRO A 30 -12.36 -4.38 11.34
CA PRO A 30 -12.68 -3.28 12.24
C PRO A 30 -11.71 -2.13 12.06
N ARG A 31 -12.11 -0.95 12.53
CA ARG A 31 -11.16 0.16 12.72
C ARG A 31 -10.12 -0.26 13.77
N SER A 32 -8.84 -0.13 13.42
CA SER A 32 -7.76 -0.51 14.32
C SER A 32 -7.48 0.62 15.31
N THR A 33 -7.24 0.26 16.56
CA THR A 33 -6.79 1.17 17.62
C THR A 33 -5.29 1.08 17.88
N LEU A 34 -4.57 0.20 17.15
CA LEU A 34 -3.15 -0.03 17.33
C LEU A 34 -2.35 1.28 17.13
N THR A 35 -1.51 1.60 18.10
CA THR A 35 -0.47 2.63 17.99
C THR A 35 0.92 2.01 18.13
N ILE A 36 1.97 2.80 17.92
CA ILE A 36 3.35 2.31 18.06
C ILE A 36 3.68 2.02 19.53
N GLU A 37 3.07 2.75 20.46
CA GLU A 37 3.23 2.59 21.90
C GLU A 37 2.65 1.28 22.43
N ASP A 38 1.70 0.67 21.71
CA ASP A 38 1.11 -0.63 22.05
C ASP A 38 2.07 -1.81 21.79
N LEU A 39 3.17 -1.59 21.06
CA LEU A 39 4.12 -2.65 20.70
C LEU A 39 5.06 -2.96 21.89
N ASP A 40 4.94 -4.17 22.46
CA ASP A 40 5.80 -4.61 23.55
C ASP A 40 7.30 -4.57 23.13
N PRO A 41 8.13 -3.69 23.75
CA PRO A 41 9.53 -3.55 23.38
C PRO A 41 10.37 -4.81 23.69
N LYS A 42 9.85 -5.74 24.50
CA LYS A 42 10.51 -7.05 24.73
C LYS A 42 10.37 -8.00 23.55
N LEU A 43 9.40 -7.75 22.65
CA LEU A 43 9.07 -8.57 21.48
C LEU A 43 9.35 -7.85 20.16
N TRP A 44 9.22 -6.53 20.14
CA TRP A 44 9.32 -5.69 18.96
C TRP A 44 10.52 -4.77 19.02
N MET A 45 11.29 -4.77 17.94
CA MET A 45 12.28 -3.74 17.65
C MET A 45 11.63 -2.75 16.69
N VAL A 46 11.39 -1.54 17.17
CA VAL A 46 10.82 -0.45 16.38
C VAL A 46 11.89 0.58 16.10
N VAL A 47 12.05 0.95 14.84
CA VAL A 47 12.97 2.00 14.41
C VAL A 47 12.18 3.07 13.69
N THR A 48 12.45 4.33 14.03
CA THR A 48 11.96 5.50 13.28
C THR A 48 13.10 6.50 13.17
N SER A 49 13.35 6.99 11.96
CA SER A 49 14.38 8.00 11.71
C SER A 49 13.98 8.90 10.55
N PRO A 50 14.32 10.21 10.59
CA PRO A 50 14.23 11.06 9.40
C PRO A 50 15.04 10.46 8.25
N GLN A 51 14.52 10.54 7.02
CA GLN A 51 15.20 10.01 5.84
C GLN A 51 14.85 10.84 4.60
N PHE A 52 15.85 11.36 3.90
CA PHE A 52 15.64 11.94 2.57
C PHE A 52 15.33 10.84 1.55
N LEU A 53 14.43 11.13 0.62
CA LEU A 53 14.16 10.22 -0.49
C LEU A 53 15.36 10.15 -1.45
N GLU A 54 15.64 8.95 -1.96
CA GLU A 54 16.57 8.74 -3.07
C GLU A 54 16.08 9.49 -4.33
N ASP A 55 17.00 9.88 -5.21
CA ASP A 55 16.70 10.70 -6.40
C ASP A 55 15.61 10.10 -7.30
N ASP A 56 15.62 8.77 -7.49
CA ASP A 56 14.56 8.05 -8.19
C ASP A 56 13.18 8.38 -7.60
N TRP A 57 13.06 8.35 -6.27
CA TRP A 57 11.81 8.63 -5.60
C TRP A 57 11.46 10.11 -5.58
N ARG A 58 12.45 11.01 -5.53
CA ARG A 58 12.23 12.47 -5.64
C ARG A 58 11.54 12.83 -6.96
N TYR A 59 11.98 12.25 -8.06
CA TYR A 59 11.34 12.40 -9.37
C TYR A 59 9.88 11.92 -9.36
N TRP A 60 9.61 10.73 -8.80
CA TRP A 60 8.25 10.19 -8.79
C TRP A 60 7.31 10.93 -7.86
N VAL A 61 7.76 11.36 -6.67
CA VAL A 61 6.89 12.13 -5.78
C VAL A 61 6.54 13.49 -6.38
N ASP A 62 7.46 14.12 -7.12
CA ASP A 62 7.19 15.35 -7.89
C ASP A 62 6.11 15.12 -8.95
N ILE A 63 6.28 14.08 -9.79
CA ILE A 63 5.27 13.68 -10.79
C ILE A 63 3.90 13.39 -10.16
N PHE A 64 3.90 12.87 -8.93
CA PHE A 64 2.67 12.56 -8.21
C PHE A 64 2.08 13.76 -7.45
N GLY A 65 2.70 14.93 -7.53
CA GLY A 65 2.26 16.14 -6.82
C GLY A 65 2.36 16.01 -5.30
N LEU A 66 3.31 15.21 -4.83
CA LEU A 66 3.64 15.03 -3.41
C LEU A 66 4.84 15.94 -3.04
N PRO A 67 4.96 16.36 -1.78
CA PRO A 67 6.06 17.24 -1.37
C PRO A 67 7.44 16.62 -1.60
N VAL A 68 8.29 17.33 -2.33
CA VAL A 68 9.69 16.93 -2.56
C VAL A 68 10.55 17.54 -1.45
N ASP A 69 11.36 16.71 -0.81
CA ASP A 69 12.43 17.21 0.05
C ASP A 69 13.54 17.85 -0.80
N ASP A 70 14.01 19.02 -0.39
CA ASP A 70 15.24 19.60 -0.91
C ASP A 70 16.30 19.66 0.20
N PRO A 71 17.32 18.77 0.20
CA PRO A 71 18.39 18.79 1.18
C PRO A 71 19.20 20.09 1.22
N ALA A 72 19.14 20.92 0.16
CA ALA A 72 19.80 22.22 0.13
C ALA A 72 19.02 23.30 0.90
N ILE A 73 17.71 23.09 1.11
CA ILE A 73 16.80 24.05 1.75
C ILE A 73 16.31 23.53 3.11
N ASN A 74 16.04 22.23 3.21
CA ASN A 74 15.46 21.58 4.37
C ASN A 74 16.58 21.04 5.27
N GLN A 75 16.70 21.57 6.50
CA GLN A 75 17.64 21.07 7.50
C GLN A 75 17.30 19.65 7.98
N GLU A 76 16.03 19.24 7.86
CA GLU A 76 15.53 17.93 8.22
C GLU A 76 14.68 17.34 7.09
N ALA A 77 14.75 16.03 6.91
CA ALA A 77 13.89 15.33 5.96
C ALA A 77 12.42 15.40 6.41
N ILE A 78 11.47 15.58 5.48
CA ILE A 78 10.03 15.51 5.79
C ILE A 78 9.50 14.07 5.80
N TYR A 79 10.28 13.12 5.27
CA TYR A 79 9.94 11.70 5.33
C TYR A 79 10.56 11.01 6.56
N ARG A 80 9.95 9.90 6.96
CA ARG A 80 10.39 9.05 8.07
C ARG A 80 10.59 7.64 7.55
N PHE A 81 11.81 7.11 7.67
CA PHE A 81 12.03 5.67 7.60
C PHE A 81 11.48 5.02 8.86
N GLN A 82 10.74 3.94 8.71
CA GLN A 82 10.09 3.26 9.81
C GLN A 82 10.15 1.74 9.63
N SER A 83 10.34 1.03 10.74
CA SER A 83 10.25 -0.43 10.75
C SER A 83 9.79 -0.98 12.09
N ALA A 84 9.08 -2.11 12.03
CA ALA A 84 8.76 -2.96 13.17
C ALA A 84 9.20 -4.39 12.85
N LEU A 85 10.14 -4.91 13.63
CA LEU A 85 10.59 -6.30 13.56
C LEU A 85 10.24 -7.01 14.86
N LYS A 86 9.45 -8.08 14.76
CA LYS A 86 9.29 -9.02 15.87
C LYS A 86 10.53 -9.89 15.95
N HIS A 87 11.38 -9.63 16.94
CA HIS A 87 12.69 -10.27 17.10
C HIS A 87 12.67 -11.52 17.99
N LYS A 88 11.50 -11.85 18.57
CA LYS A 88 11.28 -13.07 19.35
C LYS A 88 9.99 -13.79 18.92
N GLY A 89 10.07 -15.11 18.76
CA GLY A 89 8.95 -15.94 18.34
C GLY A 89 8.70 -15.83 16.84
N ASP A 90 7.44 -15.63 16.46
CA ASP A 90 7.00 -15.62 15.06
C ASP A 90 7.56 -14.44 14.27
N PHE A 91 8.13 -14.73 13.09
CA PHE A 91 8.79 -13.70 12.29
C PHE A 91 7.76 -12.78 11.63
N THR A 92 7.82 -11.50 12.00
CA THR A 92 6.93 -10.45 11.51
C THR A 92 7.72 -9.19 11.28
N LEU A 93 7.56 -8.61 10.10
CA LEU A 93 8.33 -7.48 9.64
C LEU A 93 7.42 -6.52 8.88
N TRP A 94 7.50 -5.25 9.24
CA TRP A 94 7.02 -4.15 8.42
C TRP A 94 8.17 -3.17 8.26
N ILE A 95 8.47 -2.79 7.02
CA ILE A 95 9.45 -1.75 6.68
C ILE A 95 8.78 -0.83 5.66
N GLY A 96 8.92 0.47 5.89
CA GLY A 96 8.37 1.47 4.99
C GLY A 96 8.88 2.86 5.28
N ARG A 97 8.30 3.82 4.56
CA ARG A 97 8.53 5.24 4.77
C ARG A 97 7.20 5.96 4.85
N THR A 98 7.10 6.99 5.66
CA THR A 98 5.91 7.86 5.72
C THR A 98 6.30 9.29 5.44
N GLY A 99 5.41 10.04 4.79
CA GLY A 99 5.61 11.45 4.49
C GLY A 99 4.28 12.17 4.30
N PRO A 100 4.30 13.49 4.11
CA PRO A 100 3.10 14.28 3.88
C PRO A 100 2.28 13.71 2.72
N GLY A 101 1.08 13.20 3.02
CA GLY A 101 0.18 12.62 2.03
C GLY A 101 0.54 11.26 1.43
N VAL A 102 1.58 10.56 1.91
CA VAL A 102 1.99 9.27 1.33
C VAL A 102 2.54 8.28 2.36
N VAL A 103 2.25 6.99 2.14
CA VAL A 103 2.96 5.87 2.78
C VAL A 103 3.65 5.03 1.71
N PHE A 104 4.93 4.73 1.90
CA PHE A 104 5.66 3.70 1.17
C PHE A 104 5.71 2.43 2.01
N ILE A 105 5.34 1.31 1.40
CA ILE A 105 5.48 -0.03 1.98
C ILE A 105 6.60 -0.74 1.21
N ASP A 106 7.73 -0.97 1.87
CA ASP A 106 8.96 -1.44 1.23
C ASP A 106 9.21 -2.94 1.42
N ASP A 107 8.99 -3.50 2.61
CA ASP A 107 8.94 -4.95 2.84
C ASP A 107 7.92 -5.27 3.93
N ILE A 108 7.10 -6.29 3.69
CA ILE A 108 6.11 -6.77 4.65
C ILE A 108 6.14 -8.29 4.71
N ARG A 109 6.23 -8.82 5.93
CA ARG A 109 6.22 -10.25 6.20
C ARG A 109 5.41 -10.50 7.45
N ARG A 110 4.47 -11.44 7.35
CA ARG A 110 3.60 -11.79 8.45
C ARG A 110 3.44 -13.29 8.52
N GLN A 111 3.92 -13.89 9.60
CA GLN A 111 3.52 -15.25 9.93
C GLN A 111 2.04 -15.28 10.32
N GLN A 112 1.31 -16.26 9.80
CA GLN A 112 -0.13 -16.40 10.01
C GLN A 112 -0.44 -17.02 11.37
N VAL A 113 -0.19 -16.27 12.45
CA VAL A 113 -0.64 -16.63 13.80
C VAL A 113 -1.72 -15.65 14.27
N PRO A 114 -2.75 -16.10 15.03
CA PRO A 114 -3.87 -15.25 15.42
C PRO A 114 -3.48 -14.04 16.28
N THR A 115 -2.41 -14.14 17.06
CA THR A 115 -1.95 -13.11 18.00
C THR A 115 -1.13 -12.01 17.34
N ASN A 116 -0.97 -12.03 16.02
CA ASN A 116 -0.11 -11.11 15.30
C ASN A 116 -0.91 -10.02 14.63
N PHE A 117 -0.46 -8.78 14.78
CA PHE A 117 -1.05 -7.62 14.10
C PHE A 117 -1.01 -7.78 12.58
N TYR A 118 -1.99 -7.19 11.91
CA TYR A 118 -2.02 -7.15 10.45
C TYR A 118 -1.10 -6.05 9.92
N MET A 119 -0.57 -6.25 8.71
CA MET A 119 0.29 -5.25 8.06
C MET A 119 -0.45 -3.92 7.82
N SER A 120 -1.77 -3.99 7.62
CA SER A 120 -2.65 -2.81 7.54
C SER A 120 -2.65 -1.98 8.83
N GLU A 121 -2.59 -2.64 10.00
CA GLU A 121 -2.58 -1.97 11.29
C GLU A 121 -1.23 -1.29 11.55
N PHE A 122 -0.12 -1.96 11.20
CA PHE A 122 1.21 -1.34 11.23
C PHE A 122 1.28 -0.11 10.33
N THR A 123 0.80 -0.21 9.08
CA THR A 123 0.79 0.91 8.14
C THR A 123 0.03 2.12 8.72
N LYS A 124 -1.12 1.88 9.35
CA LYS A 124 -1.89 2.93 10.04
C LYS A 124 -1.12 3.53 11.22
N ALA A 125 -0.64 2.70 12.15
CA ALA A 125 0.06 3.15 13.34
C ALA A 125 1.31 3.98 12.99
N PHE A 126 2.08 3.53 11.99
CA PHE A 126 3.27 4.25 11.54
C PHE A 126 2.94 5.58 10.87
N TYR A 127 1.90 5.66 10.04
CA TYR A 127 1.49 6.94 9.46
C TYR A 127 0.99 7.92 10.53
N GLU A 128 0.07 7.46 11.39
CA GLU A 128 -0.54 8.30 12.43
C GLU A 128 0.43 8.79 13.51
N SER A 129 1.55 8.10 13.70
CA SER A 129 2.59 8.55 14.63
C SER A 129 3.22 9.90 14.25
N HIS A 130 3.09 10.34 12.98
CA HIS A 130 3.70 11.59 12.50
C HIS A 130 2.77 12.44 11.62
N PHE A 131 1.74 11.87 11.02
CA PHE A 131 0.86 12.55 10.06
C PHE A 131 -0.61 12.23 10.34
N SER A 132 -1.49 13.21 10.12
CA SER A 132 -2.93 12.95 10.20
C SER A 132 -3.41 12.13 9.01
N LEU A 133 -4.18 11.06 9.25
CA LEU A 133 -4.82 10.23 8.23
C LEU A 133 -5.63 11.05 7.20
N ASN A 134 -6.18 12.20 7.60
CA ASN A 134 -6.96 13.05 6.69
C ASN A 134 -6.10 13.69 5.58
N THR A 135 -4.78 13.71 5.75
CA THR A 135 -3.85 14.25 4.75
C THR A 135 -3.36 13.21 3.75
N LEU A 136 -3.57 11.92 4.02
CA LEU A 136 -3.10 10.82 3.18
C LEU A 136 -3.81 10.81 1.81
N LYS A 137 -3.01 10.83 0.75
CA LYS A 137 -3.48 10.85 -0.65
C LYS A 137 -3.22 9.53 -1.37
N CYS A 138 -2.16 8.79 -1.02
CA CYS A 138 -1.87 7.52 -1.64
C CYS A 138 -0.99 6.59 -0.79
N VAL A 139 -1.03 5.30 -1.13
CA VAL A 139 -0.12 4.28 -0.61
C VAL A 139 0.68 3.72 -1.78
N ILE A 140 2.01 3.68 -1.65
CA ILE A 140 2.93 3.14 -2.64
C ILE A 140 3.55 1.86 -2.09
N VAL A 141 3.35 0.73 -2.76
CA VAL A 141 4.04 -0.53 -2.45
C VAL A 141 5.21 -0.68 -3.40
N THR A 142 6.42 -0.72 -2.86
CA THR A 142 7.64 -0.67 -3.64
C THR A 142 8.21 -2.06 -3.91
N ASN A 143 8.95 -2.18 -5.02
CA ASN A 143 9.73 -3.36 -5.40
C ASN A 143 9.03 -4.71 -5.13
N ILE A 144 7.85 -4.90 -5.72
CA ILE A 144 6.98 -6.04 -5.38
C ILE A 144 7.65 -7.36 -5.75
N GLY A 145 8.14 -8.07 -4.72
CA GLY A 145 8.64 -9.45 -4.83
C GLY A 145 7.58 -10.52 -4.54
N GLN A 146 6.34 -10.12 -4.22
CA GLN A 146 5.29 -11.05 -3.78
C GLN A 146 4.91 -12.04 -4.91
N LYS A 147 5.03 -13.34 -4.61
CA LYS A 147 4.96 -14.47 -5.57
C LYS A 147 3.62 -14.66 -6.30
N HIS A 148 2.57 -13.94 -5.93
CA HIS A 148 1.25 -13.98 -6.55
C HIS A 148 0.90 -12.64 -7.20
N THR A 149 1.16 -11.50 -6.55
CA THR A 149 0.81 -10.18 -7.07
C THR A 149 1.57 -9.86 -8.36
N LYS A 150 2.91 -9.91 -8.36
CA LYS A 150 3.70 -9.52 -9.55
C LYS A 150 3.46 -10.44 -10.75
N PRO A 151 3.46 -11.79 -10.61
CA PRO A 151 3.13 -12.67 -11.73
C PRO A 151 1.71 -12.47 -12.25
N PHE A 152 0.72 -12.28 -11.36
CA PHE A 152 -0.65 -12.04 -11.80
C PHE A 152 -0.77 -10.78 -12.67
N ILE A 153 -0.13 -9.69 -12.24
CA ILE A 153 -0.19 -8.43 -12.99
C ILE A 153 0.51 -8.58 -14.36
N ARG A 154 1.72 -9.14 -14.38
CA ARG A 154 2.46 -9.39 -15.62
C ARG A 154 1.69 -10.31 -16.59
N ASP A 155 1.21 -11.44 -16.08
CA ASP A 155 0.75 -12.54 -16.94
C ASP A 155 -0.72 -12.42 -17.34
N HIS A 156 -1.52 -11.64 -16.61
CA HIS A 156 -2.97 -11.54 -16.83
C HIS A 156 -3.50 -10.11 -16.97
N ILE A 157 -3.02 -9.16 -16.17
CA ILE A 157 -3.51 -7.77 -16.23
C ILE A 157 -2.93 -7.07 -17.45
N TYR A 158 -1.61 -7.12 -17.64
CA TYR A 158 -0.97 -6.45 -18.78
C TYR A 158 -1.38 -7.03 -20.12
N LYS A 159 -1.55 -8.35 -20.18
CA LYS A 159 -2.05 -9.04 -21.39
C LYS A 159 -3.52 -8.76 -21.70
N SER A 160 -4.26 -8.10 -20.80
CA SER A 160 -5.68 -7.80 -21.03
C SER A 160 -5.89 -6.59 -21.95
N ARG A 161 -4.87 -5.75 -22.13
CA ARG A 161 -4.85 -4.60 -23.04
C ARG A 161 -3.89 -4.90 -24.19
N GLU A 162 -4.39 -4.81 -25.41
CA GLU A 162 -3.59 -5.03 -26.61
C GLU A 162 -2.45 -3.99 -26.69
N GLY A 163 -1.25 -4.45 -27.08
CA GLY A 163 -0.07 -3.60 -27.23
C GLY A 163 0.62 -3.19 -25.93
N LEU A 164 0.14 -3.64 -24.76
CA LEU A 164 0.77 -3.31 -23.48
C LEU A 164 1.84 -4.34 -23.08
N GLU A 165 3.07 -3.86 -22.87
CA GLU A 165 4.21 -4.68 -22.47
C GLU A 165 4.50 -4.59 -20.97
N PHE A 166 5.06 -5.67 -20.41
CA PHE A 166 5.55 -5.70 -19.03
C PHE A 166 7.08 -5.90 -19.01
N PRO A 167 7.84 -5.08 -18.27
CA PRO A 167 7.40 -3.93 -17.49
C PRO A 167 6.87 -2.78 -18.38
N PRO A 168 5.95 -1.94 -17.88
CA PRO A 168 5.44 -0.81 -18.65
C PRO A 168 6.55 0.19 -18.94
N LYS A 169 6.56 0.85 -20.11
CA LYS A 169 7.43 2.02 -20.36
C LYS A 169 6.97 3.25 -19.57
N GLU A 170 5.66 3.48 -19.56
CA GLU A 170 4.99 4.59 -18.88
C GLU A 170 4.04 4.08 -17.78
N PRO A 171 3.79 4.83 -16.70
CA PRO A 171 2.81 4.46 -15.69
C PRO A 171 1.46 4.06 -16.29
N GLN A 172 0.91 2.93 -15.83
CA GLN A 172 -0.38 2.44 -16.30
C GLN A 172 -1.42 2.54 -15.21
N THR A 173 -2.59 3.08 -15.56
CA THR A 173 -3.69 3.29 -14.63
C THR A 173 -4.80 2.26 -14.86
N TRP A 174 -5.30 1.73 -13.74
CA TRP A 174 -6.41 0.80 -13.64
C TRP A 174 -7.49 1.45 -12.76
N GLU A 175 -8.59 1.85 -13.38
CA GLU A 175 -9.68 2.59 -12.71
C GLU A 175 -10.72 1.63 -12.11
N SER A 176 -11.30 2.01 -10.97
CA SER A 176 -12.45 1.36 -10.37
C SER A 176 -13.72 1.68 -11.19
N PRO A 177 -14.68 0.75 -11.39
CA PRO A 177 -14.69 -0.66 -10.95
C PRO A 177 -14.33 -1.64 -12.08
N SER A 178 -13.17 -1.50 -12.74
CA SER A 178 -12.78 -2.45 -13.80
C SER A 178 -12.43 -3.84 -13.25
N PRO A 179 -12.61 -4.92 -14.04
CA PRO A 179 -12.14 -6.26 -13.68
C PRO A 179 -10.64 -6.30 -13.34
N GLU A 180 -9.83 -5.53 -14.06
CA GLU A 180 -8.40 -5.39 -13.80
C GLU A 180 -8.13 -4.76 -12.44
N PHE A 181 -8.83 -3.66 -12.12
CA PHE A 181 -8.73 -3.01 -10.81
C PHE A 181 -9.10 -3.98 -9.68
N CYS A 182 -10.27 -4.63 -9.76
CA CYS A 182 -10.71 -5.60 -8.75
C CYS A 182 -9.77 -6.81 -8.71
N GLY A 183 -9.22 -7.24 -9.84
CA GLY A 183 -8.20 -8.28 -9.92
C GLY A 183 -6.94 -7.91 -9.13
N ILE A 184 -6.38 -6.70 -9.33
CA ILE A 184 -5.19 -6.22 -8.61
C ILE A 184 -5.48 -6.06 -7.12
N LEU A 185 -6.61 -5.43 -6.77
CA LEU A 185 -7.04 -5.21 -5.39
C LEU A 185 -7.23 -6.53 -4.63
N GLY A 186 -7.68 -7.58 -5.33
CA GLY A 186 -7.81 -8.93 -4.78
C GLY A 186 -6.52 -9.72 -4.61
N THR A 187 -5.37 -9.21 -5.05
CA THR A 187 -4.07 -9.87 -4.84
C THR A 187 -3.60 -9.73 -3.38
N PRO A 188 -2.64 -10.54 -2.89
CA PRO A 188 -2.15 -10.41 -1.50
C PRO A 188 -1.69 -9.00 -1.11
N ILE A 189 -1.01 -8.27 -2.00
CA ILE A 189 -0.64 -6.87 -1.76
C ILE A 189 -1.86 -5.93 -1.79
N GLY A 190 -2.74 -6.08 -2.80
CA GLY A 190 -3.95 -5.27 -2.90
C GLY A 190 -4.83 -5.37 -1.64
N LYS A 191 -4.97 -6.59 -1.08
CA LYS A 191 -5.71 -6.83 0.16
C LYS A 191 -5.11 -6.09 1.35
N VAL A 192 -3.78 -6.00 1.45
CA VAL A 192 -3.13 -5.27 2.55
C VAL A 192 -3.49 -3.79 2.48
N VAL A 193 -3.44 -3.18 1.29
CA VAL A 193 -3.76 -1.76 1.12
C VAL A 193 -5.26 -1.50 1.30
N ALA A 194 -6.12 -2.36 0.77
CA ALA A 194 -7.57 -2.24 0.98
C ALA A 194 -7.95 -2.41 2.47
N ALA A 195 -7.35 -3.39 3.14
CA ALA A 195 -7.54 -3.58 4.58
C ALA A 195 -7.01 -2.40 5.39
N PHE A 196 -5.93 -1.76 4.95
CA PHE A 196 -5.43 -0.52 5.54
C PHE A 196 -6.46 0.61 5.45
N VAL A 197 -7.04 0.87 4.27
CA VAL A 197 -8.08 1.90 4.12
C VAL A 197 -9.26 1.61 5.05
N LEU A 198 -9.75 0.37 5.07
CA LEU A 198 -10.86 -0.03 5.94
C LEU A 198 -10.53 0.08 7.43
N CYS A 199 -9.34 -0.36 7.87
CA CYS A 199 -8.98 -0.30 9.28
C CYS A 199 -8.61 1.11 9.76
N ALA A 200 -8.20 2.00 8.85
CA ALA A 200 -7.91 3.40 9.15
C ALA A 200 -9.20 4.23 9.25
N TYR A 201 -10.05 4.16 8.23
CA TYR A 201 -11.19 5.08 8.08
C TYR A 201 -12.54 4.44 8.43
N GLY A 202 -12.68 3.13 8.29
CA GLY A 202 -13.96 2.43 8.31
C GLY A 202 -14.60 2.34 6.91
N GLN A 203 -15.77 1.69 6.85
CA GLN A 203 -16.52 1.52 5.60
C GLN A 203 -17.16 2.84 5.13
N GLY A 204 -17.17 3.09 3.82
CA GLY A 204 -17.87 4.22 3.22
C GLY A 204 -17.28 5.59 3.55
N VAL A 205 -16.03 5.67 4.00
CA VAL A 205 -15.37 6.94 4.37
C VAL A 205 -14.33 7.34 3.33
N LYS A 206 -13.43 6.41 3.01
CA LYS A 206 -12.40 6.58 1.98
C LYS A 206 -12.45 5.40 1.03
N ARG A 207 -12.10 5.63 -0.23
CA ARG A 207 -11.98 4.60 -1.27
C ARG A 207 -10.68 4.69 -2.03
N ILE A 208 -10.39 3.61 -2.76
CA ILE A 208 -9.31 3.56 -3.75
C ILE A 208 -9.96 3.68 -5.13
N PRO A 209 -9.88 4.84 -5.82
CA PRO A 209 -10.53 5.03 -7.11
C PRO A 209 -9.70 4.43 -8.25
N ARG A 210 -8.37 4.39 -8.10
CA ARG A 210 -7.45 3.88 -9.10
C ARG A 210 -6.20 3.26 -8.51
N ILE A 211 -5.61 2.35 -9.28
CA ILE A 211 -4.31 1.74 -9.01
C ILE A 211 -3.39 2.06 -10.17
N VAL A 212 -2.20 2.56 -9.89
CA VAL A 212 -1.16 2.85 -10.89
C VAL A 212 -0.03 1.85 -10.75
N THR A 213 0.34 1.24 -11.86
CA THR A 213 1.48 0.32 -11.97
C THR A 213 2.61 0.99 -12.73
N PHE A 214 3.81 1.04 -12.16
CA PHE A 214 4.97 1.71 -12.74
C PHE A 214 6.27 1.02 -12.28
N HIS A 215 7.41 1.43 -12.84
CA HIS A 215 8.72 0.93 -12.43
C HIS A 215 9.68 2.08 -12.11
N THR A 216 10.68 1.81 -11.29
CA THR A 216 11.80 2.71 -11.02
C THR A 216 13.13 2.04 -11.39
N GLY A 217 14.18 2.85 -11.58
CA GLY A 217 15.52 2.43 -11.94
C GLY A 217 15.71 2.10 -13.42
N GLU A 218 16.95 2.26 -13.91
CA GLU A 218 17.33 2.17 -15.33
C GLU A 218 16.99 0.83 -16.00
N ASN A 219 16.93 -0.27 -15.24
CA ASN A 219 16.65 -1.61 -15.75
C ASN A 219 15.21 -2.09 -15.52
N SER A 220 14.29 -1.20 -15.12
CA SER A 220 12.89 -1.52 -14.81
C SER A 220 12.69 -2.67 -13.82
N SER A 221 13.69 -2.91 -12.95
CA SER A 221 13.72 -4.08 -12.06
C SER A 221 12.82 -3.88 -10.82
N LYS A 222 12.65 -2.63 -10.39
CA LYS A 222 11.84 -2.23 -9.23
C LYS A 222 10.42 -1.91 -9.68
N TYR A 223 9.54 -2.90 -9.63
CA TYR A 223 8.12 -2.75 -10.00
C TYR A 223 7.28 -2.31 -8.80
N ASN A 224 6.48 -1.25 -8.96
CA ASN A 224 5.77 -0.57 -7.89
C ASN A 224 4.26 -0.45 -8.19
N LEU A 225 3.47 -0.35 -7.12
CA LEU A 225 2.05 -0.04 -7.17
C LEU A 225 1.78 1.23 -6.37
N ARG A 226 0.98 2.15 -6.92
CA ARG A 226 0.41 3.28 -6.20
C ARG A 226 -1.10 3.11 -6.14
N PHE A 227 -1.66 3.22 -4.94
CA PHE A 227 -3.08 3.17 -4.67
C PHE A 227 -3.50 4.58 -4.25
N ASP A 228 -4.29 5.25 -5.07
CA ASP A 228 -4.80 6.57 -4.73
C ASP A 228 -5.90 6.43 -3.66
N ILE A 229 -6.08 7.45 -2.82
CA ILE A 229 -7.09 7.47 -1.76
C ILE A 229 -7.89 8.77 -1.87
N GLU A 230 -9.21 8.67 -1.86
CA GLU A 230 -10.13 9.81 -1.86
C GLU A 230 -11.35 9.56 -0.97
N ASP A 231 -12.11 10.62 -0.69
CA ASP A 231 -13.41 10.53 -0.03
C ASP A 231 -14.45 9.78 -0.90
N VAL A 232 -15.40 9.13 -0.21
CA VAL A 232 -16.56 8.46 -0.83
C VAL A 232 -17.71 9.44 -1.01
#